data_AF-A0A315Y241-F1
#
_entry.id   AF-A0A315Y241-F1
#
_cell.length_a   1.000
_cell.length_b   1.000
_cell.length_c   1.000
_cell.angle_alpha   90.00
_cell.angle_beta   90.00
_cell.angle_gamma   90.00
#
_symmetry.space_group_name_H-M   'P 1'
#
loop_
_entity.id
_entity.type
_entity.pdbx_description
1 polymer ?
#
loop_
_entity_poly.entity_id
_entity_poly.type
_entity_poly.pdbx_seq_one_letter_code
_entity_poly.pdbx_strand_id
1 'polypeptide(L)'
;MSIVIVGGNDRMATRYQDICKSFHIKSKVFTQMPADFENKIGFPDLMVVFTGTCSHKMLSGVKKRSEKHGIPVEHIHSSSVSALKQLLTNYA
;
A
#
# COMPACT_ATOMS: atom_id res chain seq x y z
N MET A 1 -4.75 -1.05 13.56
CA MET A 1 -4.74 -1.50 12.17
C MET A 1 -3.39 -1.23 11.52
N SER A 2 -3.02 -2.03 10.54
CA SER A 2 -1.80 -1.96 9.76
C SER A 2 -2.09 -2.11 8.26
N ILE A 3 -1.48 -1.25 7.45
CA ILE A 3 -1.65 -1.29 5.99
C ILE A 3 -0.31 -1.35 5.27
N VAL A 4 -0.32 -1.91 4.06
CA VAL A 4 0.82 -1.87 3.14
C VAL A 4 0.43 -1.08 1.90
N ILE A 5 1.15 -0.01 1.60
CA ILE A 5 0.98 0.79 0.39
C ILE A 5 2.02 0.34 -0.65
N VAL A 6 1.57 0.14 -1.89
CA VAL A 6 2.37 -0.38 -3.00
C VAL A 6 2.25 0.54 -4.21
N GLY A 7 3.38 1.04 -4.69
CA GLY A 7 3.49 2.08 -5.71
C GLY A 7 3.69 3.47 -5.11
N GLY A 8 3.61 4.50 -5.96
CA GLY A 8 3.78 5.90 -5.58
C GLY A 8 5.18 6.44 -5.85
N ASN A 9 5.39 7.72 -5.56
CA ASN A 9 6.66 8.39 -5.77
C ASN A 9 7.59 8.17 -4.56
N ASP A 10 8.86 7.82 -4.80
CA ASP A 10 9.87 7.61 -3.75
C ASP A 10 9.97 8.78 -2.76
N ARG A 11 9.89 10.02 -3.26
CA ARG A 11 9.94 11.23 -2.41
C ARG A 11 8.70 11.39 -1.52
N MET A 12 7.62 10.69 -1.84
CA MET A 12 6.36 10.73 -1.09
C MET A 12 6.23 9.58 -0.08
N ALA A 13 7.16 8.62 -0.03
CA ALA A 13 7.07 7.45 0.83
C ALA A 13 6.83 7.82 2.31
N THR A 14 7.64 8.74 2.85
CA THR A 14 7.48 9.26 4.22
C THR A 14 6.14 9.98 4.39
N ARG A 15 5.72 10.76 3.39
CA ARG A 15 4.46 11.51 3.45
C ARG A 15 3.24 10.60 3.46
N TYR A 16 3.26 9.50 2.69
CA TYR A 16 2.21 8.48 2.78
C TYR A 16 2.15 7.85 4.18
N GLN A 17 3.31 7.56 4.79
CA GLN A 17 3.36 7.05 6.15
C GLN A 17 2.79 8.04 7.16
N ASP A 18 3.14 9.31 7.06
CA ASP A 18 2.66 10.35 7.97
C ASP A 18 1.16 10.60 7.83
N ILE A 19 0.63 10.49 6.62
CA ILE A 19 -0.83 10.47 6.41
C ILE A 19 -1.44 9.28 7.13
N CYS A 20 -0.96 8.04 6.94
CA CYS A 20 -1.51 6.89 7.68
C CYS A 20 -1.44 7.07 9.20
N LYS A 21 -0.33 7.61 9.71
CA LYS A 21 -0.17 7.90 11.15
C LYS A 21 -1.20 8.90 11.65
N SER A 22 -1.58 9.91 10.86
CA SER A 22 -2.63 10.86 11.27
C SER A 22 -4.01 10.20 11.42
N PHE A 23 -4.21 9.02 10.83
CA PHE A 23 -5.39 8.16 11.01
C PHE A 23 -5.16 7.05 12.04
N HIS A 24 -4.08 7.10 12.83
CA HIS A 24 -3.68 6.05 13.79
C HIS A 24 -3.43 4.67 13.15
N ILE A 25 -3.06 4.65 11.86
CA ILE A 25 -2.80 3.45 11.09
C ILE A 25 -1.29 3.23 10.96
N LYS A 26 -0.81 2.05 11.36
CA LYS A 26 0.58 1.64 11.09
C LYS A 26 0.74 1.35 9.61
N SER A 27 1.80 1.82 8.97
CA SER A 27 1.97 1.59 7.53
C SER A 27 3.38 1.17 7.15
N LYS A 28 3.46 0.35 6.10
CA LYS A 28 4.66 0.12 5.29
C LYS A 28 4.39 0.63 3.89
N VAL A 29 5.41 1.20 3.24
CA VAL A 29 5.29 1.74 1.89
C VAL A 29 6.38 1.16 1.01
N PHE A 30 6.00 0.62 -0.13
CA PHE A 30 6.89 0.10 -1.15
C PHE A 30 6.65 0.88 -2.44
N THR A 31 7.47 1.89 -2.71
CA THR A 31 7.46 2.64 -3.98
C THR A 31 8.29 1.94 -5.06
N GLN A 32 9.23 1.07 -4.65
CA GLN A 32 10.05 0.24 -5.52
C GLN A 32 9.88 -1.25 -5.18
N MET A 33 10.33 -2.12 -6.09
CA MET A 33 10.33 -3.58 -5.88
C MET A 33 11.55 -4.03 -5.06
N PRO A 34 11.39 -4.46 -3.80
CA PRO A 34 12.50 -5.07 -3.05
C PRO A 34 12.73 -6.53 -3.47
N ALA A 35 13.96 -7.03 -3.24
CA ALA A 35 14.36 -8.40 -3.59
C ALA A 35 13.51 -9.53 -2.95
N ASP A 36 12.84 -9.23 -1.82
CA ASP A 36 11.99 -10.17 -1.08
C ASP A 36 10.62 -9.55 -0.75
N PHE A 37 9.95 -9.04 -1.78
CA PHE A 37 8.72 -8.27 -1.64
C PHE A 37 7.58 -9.02 -0.94
N GLU A 38 7.32 -10.26 -1.35
CA GLU A 38 6.20 -11.06 -0.83
C GLU A 38 6.31 -11.31 0.67
N ASN A 39 7.52 -11.56 1.19
CA ASN A 39 7.73 -11.74 2.63
C ASN A 39 7.75 -10.39 3.36
N LYS A 40 8.33 -9.34 2.77
CA LYS A 40 8.39 -8.00 3.37
C LYS A 40 7.02 -7.34 3.55
N ILE A 41 6.05 -7.67 2.69
CA ILE A 41 4.64 -7.28 2.88
C ILE A 41 4.17 -7.71 4.29
N GLY A 42 4.44 -8.96 4.68
CA GLY A 42 3.98 -9.52 5.96
C GLY A 42 2.48 -9.84 5.94
N PHE A 43 1.80 -9.56 7.04
CA PHE A 43 0.36 -9.84 7.24
C PHE A 43 -0.38 -8.57 7.65
N PRO A 44 -0.49 -7.56 6.77
CA PRO A 44 -1.28 -6.37 7.05
C PRO A 44 -2.79 -6.68 7.07
N ASP A 45 -3.56 -5.76 7.65
CA ASP A 45 -5.02 -5.79 7.62
C ASP A 45 -5.56 -5.36 6.24
N LEU A 46 -4.82 -4.52 5.51
CA LEU A 46 -5.17 -4.05 4.17
C LEU A 46 -3.92 -3.78 3.30
N MET A 47 -4.03 -4.07 2.01
CA MET A 47 -3.06 -3.63 1.01
C MET A 47 -3.68 -2.55 0.11
N VAL A 48 -2.97 -1.45 -0.11
CA VAL A 48 -3.40 -0.36 -1.00
C VAL A 48 -2.43 -0.30 -2.18
N VAL A 49 -2.94 -0.39 -3.40
CA VAL A 49 -2.13 -0.38 -4.62
C VAL A 49 -2.41 0.89 -5.43
N PHE A 50 -1.38 1.69 -5.66
CA PHE A 50 -1.42 2.81 -6.58
C PHE A 50 -1.22 2.32 -8.03
N THR A 51 -2.30 1.94 -8.71
CA THR A 51 -2.23 1.21 -9.99
C THR A 51 -1.56 2.01 -11.12
N GLY A 52 -1.61 3.34 -11.08
CA GLY A 52 -0.91 4.18 -12.06
C GLY A 52 0.61 4.24 -11.88
N THR A 53 1.14 3.74 -10.76
CA THR A 53 2.57 3.87 -10.41
C THR A 53 3.21 2.60 -9.85
N CYS A 54 2.44 1.54 -9.59
CA CYS A 54 2.99 0.25 -9.23
C CYS A 54 3.52 -0.47 -10.48
N SER A 55 4.65 -1.14 -10.37
CA SER A 55 5.10 -2.03 -11.44
C SER A 55 4.22 -3.28 -11.53
N HIS A 56 4.13 -3.89 -12.71
CA HIS A 56 3.44 -5.18 -12.89
C HIS A 56 3.96 -6.25 -11.93
N LYS A 57 5.28 -6.28 -11.68
CA LYS A 57 5.91 -7.23 -10.76
C LYS A 57 5.42 -7.04 -9.31
N MET A 58 5.27 -5.78 -8.87
CA MET A 58 4.70 -5.47 -7.55
C MET A 58 3.24 -5.90 -7.48
N LEU A 59 2.43 -5.58 -8.49
CA LEU A 59 1.03 -5.98 -8.54
C LEU A 59 0.86 -7.51 -8.47
N SER A 60 1.69 -8.27 -9.19
CA SER A 60 1.71 -9.74 -9.11
C SER A 60 2.05 -10.23 -7.71
N GLY A 61 3.03 -9.62 -7.03
CA GLY A 61 3.38 -9.97 -5.65
C GLY A 61 2.27 -9.68 -4.65
N VAL A 62 1.57 -8.54 -4.81
CA VAL A 62 0.38 -8.20 -4.01
C VAL A 62 -0.71 -9.24 -4.21
N LYS A 63 -1.04 -9.56 -5.46
CA LYS A 63 -2.08 -10.54 -5.79
C LYS A 63 -1.80 -11.90 -5.16
N LYS A 64 -0.58 -12.43 -5.35
CA LYS A 64 -0.17 -13.70 -4.74
C LYS A 64 -0.30 -13.69 -3.22
N ARG A 65 0.12 -12.61 -2.56
CA ARG A 65 0.05 -12.50 -1.10
C ARG A 65 -1.38 -12.40 -0.60
N SER A 66 -2.22 -11.63 -1.29
CA SER A 66 -3.64 -11.49 -1.03
C SER A 66 -4.37 -12.83 -1.15
N GLU A 67 -4.22 -13.54 -2.27
CA GLU A 67 -4.85 -14.84 -2.50
C GLU A 67 -4.40 -15.90 -1.50
N LYS A 68 -3.11 -15.91 -1.14
CA LYS A 68 -2.55 -16.90 -0.20
C LYS A 68 -3.07 -16.73 1.24
N HIS A 69 -3.32 -15.49 1.67
CA HIS A 69 -3.61 -15.17 3.07
C HIS A 69 -4.96 -14.49 3.30
N GLY A 70 -5.77 -14.32 2.26
CA GLY A 70 -7.08 -13.66 2.34
C GLY A 70 -7.00 -12.17 2.70
N ILE A 71 -5.90 -11.49 2.35
CA ILE A 71 -5.72 -10.08 2.70
C ILE A 71 -6.46 -9.20 1.68
N PRO A 72 -7.35 -8.29 2.11
CA PRO A 72 -8.06 -7.41 1.19
C PRO A 72 -7.11 -6.43 0.49
N VAL A 73 -7.44 -6.09 -0.76
CA VAL A 73 -6.65 -5.18 -1.60
C VAL A 73 -7.55 -4.10 -2.17
N GLU A 74 -7.19 -2.85 -1.91
CA GLU A 74 -7.81 -1.68 -2.52
C GLU A 74 -6.93 -1.12 -3.63
N HIS A 75 -7.55 -0.83 -4.76
CA HIS A 75 -6.87 -0.31 -5.94
C HIS A 75 -7.27 1.14 -6.17
N ILE A 76 -6.31 2.05 -6.11
CA ILE A 76 -6.54 3.45 -6.49
C ILE A 76 -5.58 3.87 -7.59
N HIS A 77 -6.07 4.58 -8.59
CA HIS A 77 -5.24 4.95 -9.74
C HIS A 77 -4.20 6.02 -9.38
N SER A 78 -4.65 7.06 -8.69
CA SER A 78 -3.82 8.20 -8.30
C SER A 78 -3.01 7.90 -7.04
N SER A 79 -1.71 8.18 -7.08
CA SER A 79 -0.81 8.16 -5.91
C SER A 79 -0.80 9.50 -5.15
N SER A 80 -1.85 10.31 -5.28
CA SER A 80 -1.95 11.61 -4.60
C SER A 80 -2.30 11.47 -3.12
N VAL A 81 -1.96 12.52 -2.36
CA VAL A 81 -2.34 12.65 -0.94
C VAL A 81 -3.85 12.61 -0.77
N SER A 82 -4.60 13.30 -1.63
CA SER A 82 -6.05 13.38 -1.54
C SER A 82 -6.70 12.02 -1.79
N ALA A 83 -6.24 11.27 -2.80
CA ALA A 83 -6.75 9.93 -3.09
C ALA A 83 -6.50 8.97 -1.91
N LEU A 84 -5.28 9.00 -1.33
CA LEU A 84 -4.97 8.18 -0.16
C LEU A 84 -5.85 8.57 1.04
N LYS A 85 -5.99 9.86 1.34
CA LYS A 85 -6.83 10.32 2.46
C LYS A 85 -8.29 9.90 2.31
N GLN A 86 -8.85 10.06 1.10
CA GLN A 86 -10.23 9.68 0.82
C GLN A 86 -10.47 8.19 1.08
N LEU A 87 -9.53 7.33 0.67
CA LEU A 87 -9.59 5.90 0.96
C LEU A 87 -9.51 5.62 2.46
N LEU A 88 -8.56 6.26 3.17
CA LEU A 88 -8.34 5.99 4.60
C LEU A 88 -9.52 6.42 5.48
N THR A 89 -10.32 7.40 5.09
CA THR A 89 -11.55 7.77 5.81
C THR A 89 -12.52 6.60 5.99
N ASN A 90 -12.52 5.61 5.10
CA ASN A 90 -13.37 4.42 5.21
C ASN A 90 -12.88 3.40 6.25
N TYR A 91 -11.65 3.57 6.76
CA TYR A 91 -10.99 2.66 7.70
C TYR A 91 -10.50 3.37 8.97
N ALA A 92 -10.91 4.63 9.15
CA ALA A 92 -10.56 5.50 10.27
C ALA A 92 -11.47 5.25 11.48
#